data_AF-A0A397W935-F1
#
_entry.id   AF-A0A397W935-F1
#
_cell.length_a   1.000
_cell.length_b   1.000
_cell.length_c   1.000
_cell.angle_alpha   90.00
_cell.angle_beta   90.00
_cell.angle_gamma   90.00
#
_symmetry.space_group_name_H-M   'P 1'
#
loop_
_entity.id
_entity.type
_entity.pdbx_description
1 polymer ?
#
loop_
_entity_poly.entity_id
_entity_poly.type
_entity_poly.pdbx_seq_one_letter_code
_entity_poly.pdbx_strand_id
1 'polypeptide(L)'
;MDLPSAWNLYDKTTYLSVDSNGLRVNYEGSGEYNEVGGIRANHPIPPQCKLFYFEIDIIDEEINKWIGIGFCEKVFDLNRMHEWKDSSWGYQVSYDYFFCSERRPNRYGLSYSTGDTIGCCLNFKHNTVLYTKNGICLGIITFRNLKDNLYPCVGLQRKVDL
;
A
#
# COMPACT_ATOMS: atom_id res chain seq x y z
N MET A 1 -14.90 -11.08 -15.16
CA MET A 1 -13.52 -10.89 -14.68
C MET A 1 -13.58 -9.69 -13.79
N ASP A 2 -13.35 -9.89 -12.50
CA ASP A 2 -13.65 -8.87 -11.50
C ASP A 2 -12.39 -8.05 -11.25
N LEU A 3 -12.55 -6.73 -11.23
CA LEU A 3 -11.49 -5.79 -10.89
C LEU A 3 -11.54 -5.51 -9.38
N PRO A 4 -10.39 -5.20 -8.75
CA PRO A 4 -10.40 -4.67 -7.40
C PRO A 4 -11.25 -3.40 -7.36
N SER A 5 -12.28 -3.41 -6.53
CA SER A 5 -13.27 -2.33 -6.44
C SER A 5 -13.55 -1.87 -5.02
N ALA A 6 -13.12 -2.65 -4.02
CA ALA A 6 -13.26 -2.35 -2.59
C ALA A 6 -12.21 -3.14 -1.80
N TRP A 7 -12.02 -2.78 -0.54
CA TRP A 7 -11.23 -3.53 0.44
C TRP A 7 -11.92 -4.84 0.83
N ASN A 8 -11.12 -5.87 1.08
CA ASN A 8 -11.63 -7.18 1.47
C ASN A 8 -11.83 -7.24 2.99
N LEU A 9 -13.09 -7.31 3.42
CA LEU A 9 -13.46 -7.40 4.84
C LEU A 9 -12.91 -8.67 5.54
N TYR A 10 -12.58 -9.71 4.77
CA TYR A 10 -12.08 -10.99 5.26
C TYR A 10 -10.57 -11.18 5.05
N ASP A 11 -9.90 -10.27 4.33
CA ASP A 11 -8.46 -10.33 4.06
C ASP A 11 -7.78 -9.06 4.59
N LYS A 12 -7.87 -8.92 5.91
CA LYS A 12 -7.33 -7.82 6.69
C LYS A 12 -6.90 -8.30 8.07
N THR A 13 -5.98 -7.58 8.70
CA THR A 13 -5.61 -7.76 10.11
C THR A 13 -6.73 -7.30 11.06
N THR A 14 -6.63 -7.65 12.33
CA THR A 14 -7.62 -7.32 13.37
C THR A 14 -7.66 -5.84 13.74
N TYR A 15 -6.56 -5.10 13.55
CA TYR A 15 -6.42 -3.69 13.97
C TYR A 15 -6.97 -2.68 12.97
N LEU A 16 -7.83 -3.13 12.06
CA LEU A 16 -8.44 -2.30 11.02
C LEU A 16 -9.96 -2.43 11.04
N SER A 17 -10.66 -1.31 10.94
CA SER A 17 -12.05 -1.29 10.51
C SER A 17 -12.18 -0.78 9.09
N VAL A 18 -13.24 -1.22 8.42
CA VAL A 18 -13.59 -0.80 7.06
C VAL A 18 -15.04 -0.33 7.11
N ASP A 19 -15.32 0.77 6.42
CA ASP A 19 -16.69 1.30 6.35
C ASP A 19 -17.62 0.42 5.52
N SER A 20 -18.92 0.75 5.52
CA SER A 20 -19.95 -0.06 4.88
C SER A 20 -19.85 -0.12 3.35
N ASN A 21 -19.21 0.87 2.72
CA ASN A 21 -18.99 0.87 1.28
C ASN A 21 -17.68 0.14 0.89
N GLY A 22 -16.84 -0.22 1.86
CA GLY A 22 -15.62 -0.97 1.62
C GLY A 22 -14.45 -0.13 1.10
N LEU A 23 -14.50 1.20 1.17
CA LEU A 23 -13.48 2.09 0.58
C LEU A 23 -12.66 2.83 1.62
N ARG A 24 -13.17 2.98 2.84
CA ARG A 24 -12.45 3.65 3.94
C ARG A 24 -11.89 2.64 4.91
N VAL A 25 -10.63 2.79 5.27
CA VAL A 25 -9.94 1.98 6.28
C VAL A 25 -9.54 2.89 7.43
N ASN A 26 -9.84 2.47 8.66
CA ASN A 26 -9.37 3.13 9.88
C ASN A 26 -8.49 2.17 10.68
N TYR A 27 -7.46 2.70 11.33
CA TYR A 27 -6.64 1.94 12.26
C TYR A 27 -7.22 2.03 13.67
N GLU A 28 -7.44 0.88 14.30
CA GLU A 28 -8.06 0.72 15.62
C GLU A 28 -7.13 0.07 16.65
N GLY A 29 -5.86 -0.15 16.30
CA GLY A 29 -4.86 -0.63 17.24
C GLY A 29 -4.59 0.37 18.35
N SER A 30 -4.22 -0.14 19.52
CA SER A 30 -3.77 0.66 20.66
C SER A 30 -2.42 1.35 20.42
N GLY A 31 -1.72 0.96 19.35
CA GLY A 31 -0.45 1.46 18.85
C GLY A 31 0.77 0.76 19.44
N GLU A 32 0.66 -0.51 19.82
CA GLU A 32 1.83 -1.33 20.16
C GLU A 32 2.62 -1.72 18.89
N TYR A 33 3.92 -2.00 19.04
CA TYR A 33 4.80 -2.33 17.90
C TYR A 33 4.34 -3.54 17.08
N ASN A 34 3.61 -4.47 17.69
CA ASN A 34 3.11 -5.67 17.03
C ASN A 34 1.72 -5.48 16.42
N GLU A 35 1.08 -4.33 16.62
CA GLU A 35 -0.26 -4.04 16.13
C GLU A 35 -0.21 -3.41 14.73
N VAL A 36 0.05 -4.26 13.75
CA VAL A 36 0.17 -3.84 12.34
C VAL A 36 -1.18 -3.99 11.66
N GLY A 37 -1.68 -2.90 11.12
CA GLY A 37 -2.83 -2.89 10.22
C GLY A 37 -2.38 -3.22 8.80
N GLY A 38 -2.94 -4.25 8.18
CA GLY A 38 -2.76 -4.54 6.76
C GLY A 38 -4.05 -5.06 6.13
N ILE A 39 -4.32 -4.64 4.89
CA ILE A 39 -5.52 -5.05 4.14
C ILE A 39 -5.25 -5.10 2.64
N ARG A 40 -5.88 -6.07 1.96
CA ARG A 40 -5.88 -6.23 0.49
C ARG A 40 -7.24 -5.88 -0.11
N ALA A 41 -7.25 -5.52 -1.39
CA ALA A 41 -8.49 -5.40 -2.15
C ALA A 41 -9.23 -6.75 -2.28
N ASN A 42 -10.51 -6.71 -2.64
CA ASN A 42 -11.37 -7.88 -2.84
C ASN A 42 -10.91 -8.80 -3.98
N HIS A 43 -10.21 -8.27 -4.98
CA HIS A 43 -9.70 -9.04 -6.13
C HIS A 43 -8.24 -8.68 -6.47
N PRO A 44 -7.48 -9.60 -7.09
CA PRO A 44 -6.19 -9.26 -7.67
C PRO A 44 -6.41 -8.42 -8.92
N ILE A 45 -5.37 -7.67 -9.31
CA ILE A 45 -5.32 -6.94 -10.57
C ILE A 45 -5.14 -7.96 -11.70
N PRO A 46 -6.08 -8.07 -12.65
CA PRO A 46 -5.92 -8.97 -13.78
C PRO A 46 -4.75 -8.49 -14.67
N PRO A 47 -3.79 -9.35 -15.03
CA PRO A 47 -2.68 -8.97 -15.90
C PRO A 47 -3.12 -8.42 -17.26
N GLN A 48 -4.33 -8.78 -17.71
CA GLN A 48 -4.94 -8.30 -18.95
C GLN A 48 -5.24 -6.78 -18.94
N CYS A 49 -5.29 -6.14 -17.77
CA CYS A 49 -5.45 -4.70 -17.66
C CYS A 49 -4.29 -3.94 -18.33
N LYS A 50 -3.09 -4.54 -18.39
CA LYS A 50 -1.81 -3.95 -18.86
C LYS A 50 -1.33 -2.77 -18.01
N LEU A 51 -2.23 -1.86 -17.69
CA LEU A 51 -2.08 -0.72 -16.80
C LEU A 51 -3.22 -0.73 -15.79
N PHE A 52 -2.91 -0.58 -14.51
CA PHE A 52 -3.89 -0.47 -13.43
C PHE A 52 -3.52 0.74 -12.56
N TYR A 53 -4.53 1.51 -12.13
CA TYR A 53 -4.33 2.70 -11.31
C TYR A 53 -5.37 2.75 -10.21
N PHE A 54 -4.93 3.09 -9.00
CA PHE A 54 -5.81 3.43 -7.89
C PHE A 54 -5.20 4.58 -7.08
N GLU A 55 -6.04 5.32 -6.37
CA GLU A 55 -5.65 6.42 -5.49
C GLU A 55 -6.11 6.15 -4.06
N ILE A 56 -5.35 6.68 -3.11
CA ILE A 56 -5.67 6.69 -1.69
C ILE A 56 -5.62 8.12 -1.19
N ASP A 57 -6.73 8.59 -0.65
CA ASP A 57 -6.80 9.86 0.05
C ASP A 57 -6.39 9.68 1.51
N ILE A 58 -5.47 10.52 1.97
CA ILE A 58 -5.02 10.53 3.35
C ILE A 58 -5.97 11.42 4.15
N ILE A 59 -6.96 10.81 4.78
CA ILE A 59 -8.00 11.57 5.48
C ILE A 59 -7.50 12.06 6.85
N ASP A 60 -6.75 11.22 7.55
CA ASP A 60 -6.09 11.58 8.80
C ASP A 60 -4.86 10.72 9.00
N GLU A 61 -3.69 11.35 8.95
CA GLU A 61 -2.44 10.68 9.30
C GLU A 61 -2.37 10.42 10.81
N GLU A 62 -2.91 11.31 11.65
CA GLU A 62 -2.57 11.46 13.08
C GLU A 62 -1.04 11.52 13.35
N ILE A 63 -0.64 12.20 14.44
CA ILE A 63 0.77 12.31 14.81
C ILE A 63 1.32 10.90 15.10
N ASN A 64 2.51 10.59 14.57
CA ASN A 64 3.22 9.33 14.77
C ASN A 64 2.51 8.09 14.19
N LYS A 65 1.87 8.16 13.01
CA LYS A 65 1.46 6.94 12.29
C LYS A 65 2.29 6.68 11.03
N TRP A 66 2.25 5.43 10.63
CA TRP A 66 2.89 4.83 9.49
C TRP A 66 1.79 4.42 8.52
N ILE A 67 1.86 4.92 7.28
CA ILE A 67 0.97 4.50 6.20
C ILE A 67 1.83 3.95 5.08
N GLY A 68 1.52 2.74 4.62
CA GLY A 68 2.13 2.08 3.48
C GLY A 68 1.08 1.85 2.40
N ILE A 69 1.37 2.21 1.15
CA ILE A 69 0.45 2.06 0.02
C ILE A 69 1.18 1.33 -1.10
N GLY A 70 0.57 0.30 -1.68
CA GLY A 70 1.16 -0.37 -2.84
C GLY A 70 0.46 -1.65 -3.23
N PHE A 71 1.25 -2.67 -3.53
CA PHE A 71 0.80 -3.97 -4.03
C PHE A 71 1.44 -5.12 -3.26
N CYS A 72 0.68 -6.18 -2.99
CA CYS A 72 1.22 -7.39 -2.39
C CYS A 72 0.59 -8.67 -2.98
N GLU A 73 1.30 -9.79 -2.85
CA GLU A 73 0.76 -11.10 -3.21
C GLU A 73 -0.23 -11.60 -2.17
N LYS A 74 -1.08 -12.57 -2.55
CA LYS A 74 -2.03 -13.21 -1.64
C LYS A 74 -1.33 -13.88 -0.44
N VAL A 75 -0.14 -14.43 -0.67
CA VAL A 75 0.65 -15.16 0.34
C VAL A 75 1.39 -14.25 1.32
N PHE A 76 1.42 -12.94 1.07
CA PHE A 76 2.09 -12.00 1.95
C PHE A 76 1.37 -11.90 3.31
N ASP A 77 2.14 -11.91 4.40
CA ASP A 77 1.62 -11.78 5.76
C ASP A 77 1.32 -10.31 6.08
N LEU A 78 0.03 -9.96 6.17
CA LEU A 78 -0.43 -8.61 6.44
C LEU A 78 -0.03 -8.10 7.83
N ASN A 79 0.31 -8.96 8.78
CA ASN A 79 0.82 -8.55 10.09
C ASN A 79 2.28 -8.04 10.02
N ARG A 80 2.95 -8.23 8.89
CA ARG A 80 4.34 -7.79 8.66
C ARG A 80 4.41 -6.67 7.64
N MET A 81 3.30 -5.96 7.45
CA MET A 81 3.22 -4.90 6.44
C MET A 81 4.22 -3.78 6.71
N HIS A 82 4.59 -3.49 7.96
CA HIS A 82 5.65 -2.51 8.27
C HIS A 82 7.06 -2.95 7.82
N GLU A 83 7.27 -4.24 7.54
CA GLU A 83 8.58 -4.76 7.15
C GLU A 83 8.83 -4.74 5.65
N TRP A 84 7.78 -4.63 4.79
CA TRP A 84 7.83 -4.74 3.31
C TRP A 84 9.04 -5.54 2.78
N LYS A 85 9.10 -6.83 3.11
CA LYS A 85 10.07 -7.80 2.58
C LYS A 85 9.37 -8.78 1.66
N ASP A 86 10.13 -9.44 0.79
CA ASP A 86 9.79 -10.63 0.01
C ASP A 86 8.28 -10.83 -0.29
N SER A 87 7.86 -10.64 -1.55
CA SER A 87 6.45 -10.78 -2.03
C SER A 87 5.51 -9.58 -1.74
N SER A 88 6.09 -8.42 -1.42
CA SER A 88 5.36 -7.15 -1.25
C SER A 88 6.13 -5.96 -1.84
N TRP A 89 5.40 -4.97 -2.35
CA TRP A 89 5.93 -3.74 -2.97
C TRP A 89 5.15 -2.51 -2.54
N GLY A 90 5.80 -1.58 -1.83
CA GLY A 90 5.07 -0.50 -1.17
C GLY A 90 5.83 0.80 -1.03
N TYR A 91 5.08 1.88 -1.10
CA TYR A 91 5.53 3.21 -0.75
C TYR A 91 5.12 3.54 0.68
N GLN A 92 6.09 3.93 1.52
CA GLN A 92 5.92 4.11 2.95
C GLN A 92 6.08 5.59 3.35
N VAL A 93 5.08 6.16 4.03
CA VAL A 93 5.04 7.57 4.50
C VAL A 93 6.23 7.94 5.37
N SER A 94 6.48 7.15 6.41
CA SER A 94 7.10 7.68 7.63
C SER A 94 8.56 8.10 7.49
N TYR A 95 9.17 7.91 6.32
CA TYR A 95 10.58 8.17 6.09
C TYR A 95 10.94 8.67 4.67
N ASP A 96 9.99 8.96 3.77
CA ASP A 96 10.26 9.24 2.34
C ASP A 96 10.89 8.07 1.57
N TYR A 97 10.76 6.83 2.06
CA TYR A 97 11.38 5.67 1.42
C TYR A 97 10.36 4.82 0.68
N PHE A 98 10.73 4.44 -0.53
CA PHE A 98 10.09 3.34 -1.23
C PHE A 98 10.77 2.03 -0.84
N PHE A 99 9.98 1.05 -0.44
CA PHE A 99 10.44 -0.29 -0.11
C PHE A 99 10.07 -1.24 -1.25
N CYS A 100 11.09 -1.85 -1.85
CA CYS A 100 10.93 -2.92 -2.81
C CYS A 100 11.72 -4.12 -2.32
N SER A 101 11.09 -5.29 -2.36
CA SER A 101 11.66 -6.58 -1.99
C SER A 101 13.07 -6.85 -2.53
N GLU A 102 13.48 -6.20 -3.63
CA GLU A 102 14.78 -6.40 -4.27
C GLU A 102 15.82 -5.30 -4.01
N ARG A 103 15.48 -4.19 -3.31
CA ARG A 103 16.40 -3.05 -3.13
C ARG A 103 16.35 -2.45 -1.72
N ARG A 104 17.52 -2.02 -1.23
CA ARG A 104 17.60 -1.18 -0.02
C ARG A 104 16.65 0.01 -0.17
N PRO A 105 15.99 0.46 0.92
CA PRO A 105 15.11 1.61 0.88
C PRO A 105 15.86 2.79 0.28
N ASN A 106 15.35 3.31 -0.84
CA ASN A 106 15.86 4.53 -1.48
C ASN A 106 14.86 5.65 -1.23
N ARG A 107 15.35 6.87 -0.98
CA ARG A 107 14.48 8.04 -0.92
C ARG A 107 13.75 8.16 -2.25
N TYR A 108 12.43 8.08 -2.21
CA TYR A 108 11.58 8.06 -3.37
C TYR A 108 10.43 9.03 -3.09
N GLY A 109 10.39 10.14 -3.81
CA GLY A 109 9.38 11.17 -3.62
C GLY A 109 9.51 11.96 -2.31
N LEU A 110 8.49 12.77 -2.07
CA LEU A 110 8.31 13.63 -0.90
C LEU A 110 7.35 12.95 0.09
N SER A 111 7.49 13.24 1.39
CA SER A 111 6.51 12.85 2.41
C SER A 111 5.09 13.26 2.02
N TYR A 112 4.11 12.53 2.50
CA TYR A 112 2.69 12.85 2.32
C TYR A 112 1.96 12.82 3.66
N SER A 113 0.95 13.68 3.79
CA SER A 113 0.24 13.92 5.04
C SER A 113 -1.26 14.04 4.81
N THR A 114 -2.02 14.29 5.88
CA THR A 114 -3.46 14.60 5.81
C THR A 114 -3.78 15.61 4.69
N GLY A 115 -4.73 15.23 3.84
CA GLY A 115 -5.19 16.01 2.68
C GLY A 115 -4.50 15.68 1.35
N ASP A 116 -3.44 14.87 1.36
CA ASP A 116 -2.80 14.40 0.12
C ASP A 116 -3.54 13.21 -0.50
N THR A 117 -3.49 13.11 -1.82
CA THR A 117 -3.93 11.94 -2.60
C THR A 117 -2.70 11.25 -3.20
N ILE A 118 -2.53 9.97 -2.88
CA ILE A 118 -1.43 9.14 -3.39
C ILE A 118 -1.95 8.13 -4.41
N GLY A 119 -1.53 8.29 -5.66
CA GLY A 119 -1.83 7.35 -6.73
C GLY A 119 -0.75 6.30 -6.89
N CYS A 120 -1.19 5.10 -7.28
CA CYS A 120 -0.35 3.93 -7.51
C CYS A 120 -0.70 3.34 -8.87
N CYS A 121 0.26 3.37 -9.79
CA CYS A 121 0.12 2.88 -11.15
C CYS A 121 0.97 1.62 -11.34
N LEU A 122 0.34 0.50 -11.69
CA LEU A 122 1.00 -0.75 -12.03
C LEU A 122 0.97 -0.95 -13.54
N ASN A 123 2.13 -1.17 -14.14
CA ASN A 123 2.28 -1.42 -15.57
C ASN A 123 2.89 -2.80 -15.81
N PHE A 124 2.05 -3.78 -16.15
CA PHE A 124 2.47 -5.15 -16.47
C PHE A 124 3.26 -5.23 -17.78
N LYS A 125 3.08 -4.30 -18.71
CA LYS A 125 3.81 -4.32 -19.99
C LYS A 125 5.29 -4.02 -19.79
N HIS A 126 5.60 -3.12 -18.88
CA HIS A 126 6.96 -2.67 -18.62
C HIS A 126 7.52 -3.15 -17.27
N ASN A 127 6.73 -3.94 -16.52
CA ASN A 127 7.03 -4.35 -15.15
C ASN A 127 7.46 -3.14 -14.29
N THR A 128 6.65 -2.08 -14.33
CA THR A 128 6.93 -0.85 -13.56
C THR A 128 5.79 -0.50 -12.61
N VAL A 129 6.15 0.19 -11.53
CA VAL A 129 5.22 0.91 -10.66
C VAL A 129 5.58 2.39 -10.69
N LEU A 130 4.58 3.25 -10.78
CA LEU A 130 4.70 4.70 -10.68
C LEU A 130 3.79 5.18 -9.57
N TYR A 131 4.28 6.09 -8.74
CA TYR A 131 3.46 6.78 -7.76
C TYR A 131 3.19 8.23 -8.17
N THR A 132 2.04 8.74 -7.77
CA THR A 132 1.69 10.15 -7.89
C THR A 132 1.37 10.71 -6.50
N LYS A 133 1.60 12.01 -6.31
CA LYS A 133 1.08 12.77 -5.19
C LYS A 133 0.34 13.98 -5.74
N ASN A 134 -0.95 14.10 -5.42
CA ASN A 134 -1.81 15.19 -5.90
C ASN A 134 -1.72 15.36 -7.42
N GLY A 135 -1.72 14.23 -8.16
CA GLY A 135 -1.59 14.18 -9.62
C GLY A 135 -0.17 14.36 -10.16
N ILE A 136 0.83 14.68 -9.34
CA ILE A 136 2.23 14.87 -9.77
C ILE A 136 2.99 13.55 -9.66
N CYS A 137 3.60 13.11 -10.76
CA CYS A 137 4.43 11.89 -10.79
C CYS A 137 5.68 12.04 -9.90
N LEU A 138 5.88 11.08 -8.99
CA LEU A 138 7.02 11.05 -8.06
C LEU A 138 8.22 10.25 -8.59
N GLY A 139 8.02 9.48 -9.67
CA GLY A 139 9.06 8.68 -10.32
C GLY A 139 8.54 7.33 -10.80
N ILE A 140 9.38 6.59 -11.52
CA ILE A 140 9.06 5.24 -12.01
C ILE A 140 10.05 4.26 -11.37
N ILE A 141 9.52 3.17 -10.84
CA ILE A 141 10.30 2.03 -10.36
C ILE A 141 10.12 0.89 -11.35
N THR A 142 11.22 0.29 -11.77
CA THR A 142 11.22 -0.92 -12.60
C THR A 142 11.55 -2.14 -11.76
N PHE A 143 10.78 -3.21 -11.95
CA PHE A 143 10.99 -4.51 -11.33
C PHE A 143 11.58 -5.47 -12.36
N ARG A 144 12.51 -6.32 -11.93
CA ARG A 144 13.03 -7.38 -12.81
C ARG A 144 11.99 -8.47 -13.01
N ASN A 145 11.28 -8.84 -11.94
CA ASN A 145 10.29 -9.91 -11.94
C ASN A 145 9.02 -9.48 -11.18
N LEU A 146 8.19 -8.67 -11.82
CA LEU A 146 6.85 -8.38 -11.29
C LEU A 146 6.02 -9.68 -11.35
N LYS A 147 5.40 -10.05 -10.22
CA LYS A 147 4.59 -11.26 -10.13
C LYS A 147 3.18 -11.03 -10.70
N ASP A 148 2.59 -12.11 -11.20
CA ASP A 148 1.17 -12.15 -11.52
C ASP A 148 0.33 -12.21 -10.24
N ASN A 149 -0.92 -11.73 -10.29
CA ASN A 149 -1.89 -11.76 -9.18
C ASN A 149 -1.58 -10.83 -8.00
N LEU A 150 -1.19 -9.60 -8.32
CA LEU A 150 -1.00 -8.53 -7.35
C LEU A 150 -2.31 -7.94 -6.84
N TYR A 151 -2.39 -7.67 -5.54
CA TYR A 151 -3.52 -6.98 -4.93
C TYR A 151 -3.10 -5.56 -4.56
N PRO A 152 -3.92 -4.53 -4.83
CA PRO A 152 -3.79 -3.26 -4.12
C PRO A 152 -3.88 -3.53 -2.63
N CYS A 153 -3.00 -2.90 -1.85
CA CYS A 153 -2.95 -3.08 -0.42
C CYS A 153 -2.52 -1.80 0.30
N VAL A 154 -3.04 -1.61 1.50
CA VAL A 154 -2.63 -0.54 2.42
C VAL A 154 -2.27 -1.12 3.77
N GLY A 155 -1.26 -0.52 4.38
CA GLY A 155 -0.78 -0.84 5.71
C GLY A 155 -0.82 0.40 6.60
N LEU A 156 -1.25 0.23 7.85
CA LEU A 156 -1.37 1.29 8.86
C LEU A 156 -0.73 0.81 10.16
N GLN A 157 0.01 1.66 10.85
CA GLN A 157 0.53 1.36 12.18
C GLN A 157 0.78 2.64 12.95
N ARG A 158 0.60 2.67 14.27
CA ARG A 158 1.14 3.77 15.09
C ARG A 158 2.62 3.54 15.36
N LYS A 159 3.46 4.51 15.02
CA LYS A 159 4.86 4.56 15.41
C LYS A 159 4.95 4.63 16.92
N VAL A 160 5.65 3.67 17.51
CA VAL A 160 6.01 3.69 18.93
C VAL A 160 7.20 4.62 19.08
N ASP A 161 7.08 5.65 19.92
CA ASP A 161 8.25 6.37 20.41
C ASP A 161 9.07 5.39 21.26
N LEU A 162 10.22 4.96 20.75
CA LEU A 162 11.19 4.13 21.49
C LEU A 162 11.91 4.97 22.54
#